data_AF-A6QVC2-F1
#
_entry.id   AF-A6QVC2-F1
#
_cell.length_a   1.000
_cell.length_b   1.000
_cell.length_c   1.000
_cell.angle_alpha   90.00
_cell.angle_beta   90.00
_cell.angle_gamma   90.00
#
_symmetry.space_group_name_H-M   'P 1'
#
loop_
_entity.id
_entity.type
_entity.pdbx_description
1 polymer ?
#
loop_
_entity_poly.entity_id
_entity_poly.type
_entity_poly.pdbx_seq_one_letter_code
_entity_poly.pdbx_strand_id
1 'polypeptide(L)'
;MASAGPKRREDNWVDGLRGVASFIVVTGHICTAFVPYLHSPAPREGAGPLLFQLPFFRLVVGGRGAVAIFFIITGFVNSLNPVKNSRNNNTSVALVNLARSTFTRSGRLVLPTSIAICIAWFLAQMGAFHMASRVNATWIRVQAHPPDSSWGEALFKLFRALTLYWNAGPGEYDGTHWTLVYFLQGSFRIYLALLAMMLLKTRYWRLVTLFLYVWCWSIGDYIVGINIFAGLMLAQLQVDLGSRATSFLPNPVPSLIIIMGLFIWSFPQHNAEWMYWSRIMKHFLEQIIPNNTDISRYWVSIGTSVLMHLQPQ
;
A
#
# COMPACT_ATOMS: atom_id res chain seq x y z
N MET A 1 11.22 -9.06 -44.07
CA MET A 1 10.88 -7.94 -43.17
C MET A 1 10.57 -8.56 -41.80
N ALA A 2 11.58 -8.70 -40.94
CA ALA A 2 11.40 -9.34 -39.63
C ALA A 2 10.51 -8.44 -38.76
N SER A 3 9.37 -8.97 -38.31
CA SER A 3 8.53 -8.28 -37.34
C SER A 3 9.36 -8.07 -36.08
N ALA A 4 9.58 -6.80 -35.73
CA ALA A 4 10.13 -6.46 -34.43
C ALA A 4 9.22 -7.09 -33.37
N GLY A 5 9.74 -8.08 -32.65
CA GLY A 5 9.04 -8.69 -31.52
C GLY A 5 8.57 -7.61 -30.54
N PRO A 6 7.51 -7.84 -29.78
CA PRO A 6 6.94 -6.84 -28.89
C PRO A 6 8.03 -6.29 -27.97
N LYS A 7 8.27 -4.97 -28.06
CA LYS A 7 9.19 -4.23 -27.17
C LYS A 7 8.81 -4.56 -25.73
N ARG A 8 9.66 -5.31 -25.00
CA ARG A 8 9.47 -5.53 -23.55
C ARG A 8 9.41 -4.14 -22.90
N ARG A 9 8.32 -3.83 -22.20
CA ARG A 9 8.24 -2.60 -21.39
C ARG A 9 9.25 -2.75 -20.25
N GLU A 10 10.07 -1.72 -20.05
CA GLU A 10 11.05 -1.64 -18.95
C GLU A 10 10.37 -1.76 -17.56
N ASP A 11 9.06 -1.54 -17.48
CA ASP A 11 8.28 -1.56 -16.24
C ASP A 11 7.59 -2.91 -15.95
N ASN A 12 7.89 -3.99 -16.70
CA ASN A 12 7.24 -5.30 -16.53
C ASN A 12 7.37 -5.88 -15.09
N TRP A 13 8.44 -5.53 -14.37
CA TRP A 13 8.65 -5.95 -12.99
C TRP A 13 7.62 -5.34 -12.04
N VAL A 14 7.12 -4.13 -12.32
CA VAL A 14 6.11 -3.44 -11.51
C VAL A 14 4.80 -4.21 -11.57
N ASP A 15 4.40 -4.68 -12.75
CA ASP A 15 3.20 -5.49 -12.94
C ASP A 15 3.33 -6.85 -12.24
N GLY A 16 4.50 -7.48 -12.31
CA GLY A 16 4.80 -8.69 -11.53
C GLY A 16 4.69 -8.48 -10.02
N LEU A 17 5.27 -7.39 -9.51
CA LEU A 17 5.24 -7.05 -8.08
C LEU A 17 3.82 -6.74 -7.59
N ARG A 18 3.00 -6.05 -8.42
CA ARG A 18 1.57 -5.85 -8.15
C ARG A 18 0.82 -7.18 -8.07
N GLY A 19 1.13 -8.13 -8.95
CA GLY A 19 0.53 -9.46 -8.94
C GLY A 19 0.82 -10.22 -7.63
N VAL A 20 2.09 -10.22 -7.21
CA VAL A 20 2.50 -10.84 -5.93
C VAL A 20 1.84 -10.14 -4.74
N ALA A 21 1.80 -8.81 -4.74
CA ALA A 21 1.12 -8.05 -3.69
C ALA A 21 -0.38 -8.36 -3.62
N SER A 22 -1.07 -8.43 -4.76
CA SER A 22 -2.50 -8.82 -4.82
C SER A 22 -2.73 -10.21 -4.22
N PHE A 23 -1.87 -11.18 -4.55
CA PHE A 23 -1.97 -12.53 -3.98
C PHE A 23 -1.79 -12.53 -2.45
N ILE A 24 -0.84 -11.75 -1.93
CA ILE A 24 -0.63 -11.60 -0.48
C ILE A 24 -1.82 -10.89 0.19
N VAL A 25 -2.44 -9.90 -0.46
CA VAL A 25 -3.67 -9.26 0.05
C VAL A 25 -4.80 -10.28 0.20
N VAL A 26 -5.05 -11.09 -0.82
CA VAL A 26 -6.09 -12.14 -0.80
C VAL A 26 -5.80 -13.15 0.32
N THR A 27 -4.56 -13.64 0.39
CA THR A 27 -4.15 -14.58 1.45
C THR A 27 -4.30 -13.95 2.84
N GLY A 28 -3.92 -12.69 3.00
CA GLY A 28 -4.09 -11.94 4.24
C GLY A 28 -5.55 -11.79 4.68
N HIS A 29 -6.49 -11.58 3.74
CA HIS A 29 -7.93 -11.57 4.05
C HIS A 29 -8.44 -12.95 4.46
N ILE A 30 -8.04 -14.01 3.75
CA ILE A 30 -8.38 -15.40 4.11
C ILE A 30 -7.89 -15.71 5.53
N CYS A 31 -6.63 -15.37 5.84
CA CYS A 31 -6.08 -15.58 7.18
C CYS A 31 -6.81 -14.74 8.24
N THR A 32 -7.15 -13.49 7.95
CA THR A 32 -7.94 -12.63 8.87
C THR A 32 -9.32 -13.22 9.13
N ALA A 33 -9.95 -13.83 8.12
CA ALA A 33 -11.28 -14.39 8.23
C ALA A 33 -11.30 -15.70 9.04
N PHE A 34 -10.38 -16.62 8.75
CA PHE A 34 -10.46 -18.01 9.24
C PHE A 34 -9.43 -18.36 10.30
N VAL A 35 -8.26 -17.72 10.30
CA VAL A 35 -7.14 -18.04 11.21
C VAL A 35 -6.46 -16.76 11.74
N PRO A 36 -7.21 -15.83 12.37
CA PRO A 36 -6.70 -14.50 12.73
C PRO A 36 -5.53 -14.53 13.71
N TYR A 37 -5.37 -15.62 14.48
CA TYR A 37 -4.24 -15.81 15.41
C TYR A 37 -2.87 -15.81 14.69
N LEU A 38 -2.82 -16.13 13.39
CA LEU A 38 -1.57 -16.08 12.60
C LEU A 38 -1.00 -14.65 12.45
N HIS A 39 -1.78 -13.61 12.72
CA HIS A 39 -1.29 -12.23 12.74
C HIS A 39 -0.39 -11.92 13.96
N SER A 40 -0.43 -12.77 14.99
CA SER A 40 0.48 -12.74 16.14
C SER A 40 1.79 -13.51 15.85
N PRO A 41 2.90 -13.29 16.58
CA PRO A 41 4.14 -14.03 16.38
C PRO A 41 4.15 -15.43 17.00
N ALA A 42 3.14 -15.77 17.81
CA ALA A 42 2.88 -17.08 18.37
C ALA A 42 1.35 -17.27 18.48
N PRO A 43 0.81 -18.51 18.59
CA PRO A 43 -0.64 -18.72 18.65
C PRO A 43 -1.25 -18.25 19.98
N ARG A 44 -0.45 -18.27 21.04
CA ARG A 44 -0.76 -17.75 22.38
C ARG A 44 0.54 -17.36 23.09
N GLU A 45 0.42 -16.55 24.14
CA GLU A 45 1.56 -16.21 24.98
C GLU A 45 2.22 -17.47 25.58
N GLY A 46 3.56 -17.51 25.55
CA GLY A 46 4.35 -18.64 26.05
C GLY A 46 4.37 -19.90 25.17
N ALA A 47 3.64 -19.92 24.04
CA ALA A 47 3.72 -21.02 23.08
C ALA A 47 4.79 -20.76 22.00
N GLY A 48 5.32 -21.84 21.42
CA GLY A 48 6.20 -21.76 20.25
C GLY A 48 5.44 -21.27 19.00
N PRO A 49 6.13 -20.59 18.06
CA PRO A 49 5.54 -20.11 16.83
C PRO A 49 5.17 -21.27 15.90
N LEU A 50 4.05 -21.14 15.19
CA LEU A 50 3.73 -21.99 14.04
C LEU A 50 4.56 -21.57 12.81
N LEU A 51 4.64 -22.43 11.78
CA LEU A 51 5.42 -22.17 10.56
C LEU A 51 5.13 -20.79 9.95
N PHE A 52 3.86 -20.44 9.76
CA PHE A 52 3.44 -19.15 9.20
C PHE A 52 3.43 -17.98 10.20
N GLN A 53 3.97 -18.16 11.40
CA GLN A 53 4.21 -17.08 12.38
C GLN A 53 5.71 -16.76 12.50
N LEU A 54 6.58 -17.61 11.96
CA LEU A 54 8.01 -17.38 11.84
C LEU A 54 8.31 -16.22 10.87
N PRO A 55 9.43 -15.50 11.06
CA PRO A 55 9.93 -14.54 10.08
C PRO A 55 10.05 -15.17 8.68
N PHE A 56 9.92 -14.33 7.65
CA PHE A 56 9.88 -14.70 6.22
C PHE A 56 8.63 -15.49 5.80
N PHE A 57 8.33 -16.60 6.48
CA PHE A 57 7.16 -17.44 6.16
C PHE A 57 5.84 -16.70 6.38
N ARG A 58 5.77 -15.85 7.41
CA ARG A 58 4.57 -15.05 7.68
C ARG A 58 4.26 -13.96 6.68
N LEU A 59 5.16 -13.66 5.73
CA LEU A 59 4.93 -12.63 4.71
C LEU A 59 3.68 -12.93 3.86
N VAL A 60 3.35 -14.21 3.66
CA VAL A 60 2.12 -14.62 2.96
C VAL A 60 0.85 -14.35 3.77
N VAL A 61 0.95 -14.28 5.10
CA VAL A 61 -0.15 -13.96 6.02
C VAL A 61 -0.30 -12.44 6.18
N GLY A 62 0.82 -11.72 6.18
CA GLY A 62 0.93 -10.29 6.50
C GLY A 62 0.44 -9.34 5.41
N GLY A 63 -0.87 -9.28 5.18
CA GLY A 63 -1.49 -8.42 4.14
C GLY A 63 -1.17 -6.91 4.26
N ARG A 64 -0.83 -6.40 5.46
CA ARG A 64 -0.49 -4.98 5.68
C ARG A 64 0.67 -4.50 4.81
N GLY A 65 1.66 -5.35 4.51
CA GLY A 65 2.80 -4.93 3.70
C GLY A 65 2.59 -5.01 2.20
N ALA A 66 1.70 -5.88 1.73
CA ALA A 66 1.26 -5.80 0.35
C ALA A 66 0.56 -4.45 0.06
N VAL A 67 -0.21 -3.93 1.03
CA VAL A 67 -0.79 -2.57 0.93
C VAL A 67 0.29 -1.49 0.85
N ALA A 68 1.33 -1.56 1.69
CA ALA A 68 2.47 -0.63 1.62
C ALA A 68 3.19 -0.69 0.26
N ILE A 69 3.38 -1.89 -0.30
CA ILE A 69 3.94 -2.10 -1.65
C ILE A 69 3.12 -1.36 -2.71
N PHE A 70 1.78 -1.46 -2.68
CA PHE A 70 0.94 -0.73 -3.63
C PHE A 70 1.07 0.81 -3.50
N PHE A 71 1.26 1.33 -2.29
CA PHE A 71 1.52 2.76 -2.08
C PHE A 71 2.89 3.20 -2.59
N ILE A 72 3.94 2.40 -2.32
CA ILE A 72 5.29 2.66 -2.86
C ILE A 72 5.26 2.62 -4.39
N ILE A 73 4.64 1.60 -4.99
CA ILE A 73 4.46 1.49 -6.43
C ILE A 73 3.64 2.67 -6.98
N THR A 74 2.62 3.12 -6.25
CA THR A 74 1.84 4.31 -6.62
C THR A 74 2.72 5.55 -6.68
N GLY A 75 3.53 5.79 -5.65
CA GLY A 75 4.50 6.90 -5.64
C GLY A 75 5.51 6.79 -6.76
N PHE A 76 6.04 5.59 -7.00
CA PHE A 76 7.03 5.30 -8.02
C PHE A 76 6.51 5.53 -9.45
N VAL A 77 5.44 4.83 -9.85
CA VAL A 77 4.90 4.89 -11.22
C VAL A 77 4.39 6.28 -11.57
N ASN A 78 3.71 6.95 -10.64
CA ASN A 78 3.20 8.30 -10.87
C ASN A 78 4.32 9.34 -11.01
N SER A 79 5.48 9.08 -10.41
CA SER A 79 6.60 10.04 -10.38
C SER A 79 7.62 9.79 -11.48
N LEU A 80 7.72 8.58 -12.02
CA LEU A 80 8.76 8.21 -12.98
C LEU A 80 8.78 9.12 -14.22
N ASN A 81 7.66 9.26 -14.91
CA ASN A 81 7.57 10.10 -16.11
C ASN A 81 7.70 11.61 -15.81
N PRO A 82 7.04 12.17 -14.78
CA PRO A 82 7.25 13.57 -14.39
C PRO A 82 8.69 13.90 -14.02
N VAL A 83 9.37 13.02 -13.28
CA VAL A 83 10.78 13.20 -12.92
C VAL A 83 11.65 13.13 -14.17
N LYS A 84 11.49 12.12 -15.05
CA LYS A 84 12.22 12.01 -16.34
C LYS A 84 12.06 13.29 -17.17
N ASN A 85 10.84 13.79 -17.32
CA ASN A 85 10.57 15.00 -18.10
C ASN A 85 11.17 16.26 -17.45
N SER A 86 11.12 16.38 -16.13
CA SER A 86 11.78 17.48 -15.41
C SER A 86 13.29 17.49 -15.64
N ARG A 87 13.95 16.32 -15.58
CA ARG A 87 15.40 16.21 -15.86
C ARG A 87 15.77 16.57 -17.29
N ASN A 88 14.87 16.34 -18.25
CA ASN A 88 15.06 16.67 -19.66
C ASN A 88 14.59 18.09 -20.02
N ASN A 89 14.28 18.95 -19.04
CA ASN A 89 13.70 20.30 -19.23
C ASN A 89 12.37 20.32 -20.01
N ASN A 90 11.65 19.20 -20.07
CA ASN A 90 10.34 19.07 -20.73
C ASN A 90 9.19 19.33 -19.74
N THR A 91 9.24 20.45 -19.03
CA THR A 91 8.31 20.77 -17.93
C THR A 91 6.87 20.95 -18.41
N SER A 92 6.65 21.57 -19.57
CA SER A 92 5.32 21.75 -20.16
C SER A 92 4.61 20.42 -20.40
N VAL A 93 5.32 19.46 -21.00
CA VAL A 93 4.83 18.10 -21.24
C VAL A 93 4.57 17.37 -19.93
N ALA A 94 5.43 17.54 -18.92
CA ALA A 94 5.24 16.95 -17.60
C ALA A 94 3.93 17.44 -16.94
N LEU A 95 3.67 18.75 -16.99
CA LEU A 95 2.48 19.36 -16.38
C LEU A 95 1.18 18.94 -17.08
N VAL A 96 1.16 18.90 -18.41
CA VAL A 96 -0.01 18.42 -19.17
C VAL A 96 -0.32 16.95 -18.84
N ASN A 97 0.71 16.11 -18.81
CA ASN A 97 0.56 14.70 -18.47
C ASN A 97 0.10 14.51 -17.02
N LEU A 98 0.60 15.34 -16.09
CA LEU A 98 0.19 15.33 -14.70
C LEU A 98 -1.31 15.65 -14.56
N ALA A 99 -1.79 16.72 -15.19
CA ALA A 99 -3.20 17.10 -15.19
C ALA A 99 -4.09 15.98 -15.75
N ARG A 100 -3.68 15.35 -16.86
CA ARG A 100 -4.40 14.22 -17.47
C ARG A 100 -4.44 13.00 -16.55
N SER A 101 -3.34 12.70 -15.87
CA SER A 101 -3.23 11.58 -14.94
C SER A 101 -4.13 11.75 -13.72
N THR A 102 -4.28 12.98 -13.23
CA THR A 102 -5.20 13.32 -12.12
C THR A 102 -6.66 12.96 -12.45
N PHE A 103 -7.14 13.34 -13.63
CA PHE A 103 -8.53 13.07 -14.03
C PHE A 103 -8.77 11.58 -14.31
N THR A 104 -7.91 10.99 -15.15
CA THR A 104 -8.09 9.59 -15.61
C THR A 104 -7.96 8.57 -14.48
N ARG A 105 -7.06 8.78 -13.52
CA ARG A 105 -6.89 7.88 -12.37
C ARG A 105 -8.10 7.92 -11.43
N SER A 106 -8.64 9.12 -11.18
CA SER A 106 -9.83 9.30 -10.35
C SER A 106 -11.01 8.52 -10.92
N GLY A 107 -11.29 8.67 -12.21
CA GLY A 107 -12.36 7.91 -12.88
C GLY A 107 -12.18 6.39 -12.81
N ARG A 108 -10.96 5.89 -13.04
CA ARG A 108 -10.65 4.45 -12.99
C ARG A 108 -10.79 3.82 -11.60
N LEU A 109 -10.60 4.60 -10.54
CA LEU A 109 -10.79 4.12 -9.16
C LEU A 109 -12.23 4.25 -8.71
N VAL A 110 -12.88 5.38 -9.02
CA VAL A 110 -14.23 5.67 -8.54
C VAL A 110 -15.26 4.79 -9.23
N LEU A 111 -15.23 4.69 -10.56
CA LEU A 111 -16.32 4.06 -11.32
C LEU A 111 -16.49 2.56 -11.02
N PRO A 112 -15.43 1.71 -11.03
CA PRO A 112 -15.59 0.28 -10.72
C PRO A 112 -16.04 0.06 -9.27
N THR A 113 -15.56 0.88 -8.34
CA THR A 113 -15.91 0.81 -6.92
C THR A 113 -17.38 1.18 -6.71
N SER A 114 -17.87 2.24 -7.36
CA SER A 114 -19.27 2.63 -7.31
C SER A 114 -20.18 1.52 -7.84
N ILE A 115 -19.79 0.85 -8.93
CA ILE A 115 -20.53 -0.31 -9.47
C ILE A 115 -20.56 -1.45 -8.44
N ALA A 116 -19.42 -1.78 -7.82
CA ALA A 116 -19.34 -2.82 -6.80
C ALA A 116 -20.23 -2.51 -5.58
N ILE A 117 -20.26 -1.25 -5.13
CA ILE A 117 -21.14 -0.80 -4.04
C ILE A 117 -22.62 -0.96 -4.43
N CYS A 118 -23.01 -0.60 -5.67
CA CYS A 118 -24.39 -0.80 -6.13
C CYS A 118 -24.79 -2.29 -6.16
N ILE A 119 -23.87 -3.18 -6.55
CA ILE A 119 -24.09 -4.63 -6.54
C ILE A 119 -24.22 -5.14 -5.09
N ALA A 120 -23.29 -4.75 -4.21
CA ALA A 120 -23.32 -5.14 -2.80
C ALA A 120 -24.60 -4.66 -2.10
N TRP A 121 -25.01 -3.42 -2.36
CA TRP A 121 -26.28 -2.86 -1.91
C TRP A 121 -27.46 -3.71 -2.37
N PHE A 122 -27.54 -4.03 -3.66
CA PHE A 122 -28.63 -4.82 -4.22
C PHE A 122 -28.71 -6.21 -3.58
N LEU A 123 -27.56 -6.89 -3.43
CA LEU A 123 -27.48 -8.19 -2.77
C LEU A 123 -27.86 -8.12 -1.28
N ALA A 124 -27.49 -7.04 -0.58
CA ALA A 124 -27.89 -6.82 0.80
C ALA A 124 -29.42 -6.70 0.93
N GLN A 125 -30.07 -5.93 0.05
CA GLN A 125 -31.54 -5.78 0.07
C GLN A 125 -32.28 -7.07 -0.31
N MET A 126 -31.67 -7.93 -1.13
CA MET A 126 -32.19 -9.27 -1.42
C MET A 126 -31.98 -10.28 -0.27
N GLY A 127 -31.31 -9.89 0.82
CA GLY A 127 -31.01 -10.78 1.94
C GLY A 127 -29.93 -11.82 1.64
N ALA A 128 -29.13 -11.65 0.58
CA ALA A 128 -28.12 -12.62 0.15
C ALA A 128 -27.05 -12.85 1.23
N PHE A 129 -26.78 -11.85 2.07
CA PHE A 129 -25.78 -11.94 3.14
C PHE A 129 -26.26 -12.64 4.43
N HIS A 130 -27.52 -13.11 4.49
CA HIS A 130 -28.01 -13.86 5.65
C HIS A 130 -27.14 -15.09 5.95
N MET A 131 -26.51 -15.68 4.93
CA MET A 131 -25.60 -16.83 5.10
C MET A 131 -24.32 -16.51 5.86
N ALA A 132 -23.86 -15.26 5.87
CA ALA A 132 -22.70 -14.86 6.65
C ALA A 132 -22.89 -15.15 8.15
N SER A 133 -24.13 -15.01 8.67
CA SER A 133 -24.46 -15.31 10.08
C SER A 133 -24.17 -16.75 10.49
N ARG A 134 -24.14 -17.68 9.51
CA ARG A 134 -23.89 -19.11 9.73
C ARG A 134 -22.41 -19.49 9.64
N VAL A 135 -21.54 -18.56 9.25
CA VAL A 135 -20.10 -18.81 9.14
C VAL A 135 -19.42 -18.54 10.47
N ASN A 136 -18.57 -19.47 10.91
CA ASN A 136 -17.73 -19.30 12.09
C ASN A 136 -16.49 -18.42 11.80
N ALA A 137 -16.73 -17.21 11.28
CA ALA A 137 -15.71 -16.22 10.98
C ALA A 137 -16.24 -14.82 11.34
N THR A 138 -15.73 -14.21 12.41
CA THR A 138 -16.19 -12.89 12.89
C THR A 138 -16.03 -11.81 11.82
N TRP A 139 -14.91 -11.85 11.09
CA TRP A 139 -14.64 -10.89 10.02
C TRP A 139 -15.72 -10.93 8.91
N ILE A 140 -16.17 -12.13 8.51
CA ILE A 140 -17.23 -12.27 7.50
C ILE A 140 -18.57 -11.78 8.03
N ARG A 141 -18.90 -12.08 9.30
CA ARG A 141 -20.17 -11.66 9.92
C ARG A 141 -20.29 -10.14 10.07
N VAL A 142 -19.21 -9.47 10.46
CA VAL A 142 -19.20 -8.01 10.65
C VAL A 142 -19.34 -7.25 9.31
N GLN A 143 -18.86 -7.85 8.22
CA GLN A 143 -18.92 -7.25 6.89
C GLN A 143 -20.28 -7.47 6.19
N ALA A 144 -21.14 -8.33 6.73
CA ALA A 144 -22.44 -8.66 6.16
C ALA A 144 -23.49 -7.61 6.57
N HIS A 145 -23.98 -6.86 5.59
CA HIS A 145 -25.07 -5.90 5.82
C HIS A 145 -26.44 -6.59 5.69
N PRO A 146 -27.31 -6.55 6.71
CA PRO A 146 -28.67 -7.06 6.61
C PRO A 146 -29.55 -6.16 5.71
N PRO A 147 -30.69 -6.66 5.19
CA PRO A 147 -31.65 -5.79 4.50
C PRO A 147 -32.08 -4.62 5.37
N ASP A 148 -32.21 -3.44 4.77
CA ASP A 148 -32.70 -2.26 5.49
C ASP A 148 -34.23 -2.32 5.66
N SER A 149 -34.73 -1.58 6.64
CA SER A 149 -36.15 -1.61 7.02
C SER A 149 -37.09 -1.06 5.94
N SER A 150 -36.59 -0.16 5.09
CA SER A 150 -37.34 0.45 4.00
C SER A 150 -36.46 0.75 2.79
N TRP A 151 -37.04 0.70 1.59
CA TRP A 151 -36.35 1.04 0.35
C TRP A 151 -35.85 2.49 0.30
N GLY A 152 -36.55 3.42 0.96
CA GLY A 152 -36.12 4.82 1.07
C GLY A 152 -34.84 4.96 1.90
N GLU A 153 -34.77 4.27 3.04
CA GLU A 153 -33.55 4.20 3.86
C GLU A 153 -32.40 3.55 3.09
N ALA A 154 -32.67 2.43 2.43
CA ALA A 154 -31.69 1.72 1.60
C ALA A 154 -31.09 2.62 0.52
N LEU A 155 -31.94 3.37 -0.22
CA LEU A 155 -31.49 4.30 -1.25
C LEU A 155 -30.69 5.46 -0.66
N PHE A 156 -31.12 6.04 0.47
CA PHE A 156 -30.38 7.10 1.14
C PHE A 156 -28.98 6.62 1.57
N LYS A 157 -28.89 5.41 2.16
CA LYS A 157 -27.62 4.78 2.50
C LYS A 157 -26.75 4.53 1.27
N LEU A 158 -27.33 4.13 0.14
CA LEU A 158 -26.59 3.97 -1.12
C LEU A 158 -26.03 5.31 -1.61
N PHE A 159 -26.84 6.37 -1.67
CA PHE A 159 -26.36 7.71 -2.04
C PHE A 159 -25.25 8.19 -1.11
N ARG A 160 -25.40 7.97 0.20
CA ARG A 160 -24.36 8.27 1.19
C ARG A 160 -23.08 7.48 0.93
N ALA A 161 -23.19 6.18 0.67
CA ALA A 161 -22.06 5.31 0.36
C ALA A 161 -21.35 5.69 -0.94
N LEU A 162 -22.06 6.20 -1.95
CA LEU A 162 -21.46 6.65 -3.21
C LEU A 162 -20.77 8.02 -3.08
N THR A 163 -21.23 8.88 -2.17
CA THR A 163 -20.77 10.27 -2.04
C THR A 163 -19.79 10.49 -0.89
N LEU A 164 -20.13 10.11 0.35
CA LEU A 164 -19.33 10.39 1.55
C LEU A 164 -18.16 9.44 1.74
N TYR A 165 -18.20 8.27 1.10
CA TYR A 165 -17.14 7.27 1.19
C TYR A 165 -15.75 7.84 0.89
N TRP A 166 -15.64 8.69 -0.14
CA TRP A 166 -14.38 9.32 -0.56
C TRP A 166 -13.81 10.36 0.43
N ASN A 167 -14.60 10.72 1.46
CA ASN A 167 -14.19 11.63 2.52
C ASN A 167 -14.02 10.93 3.88
N ALA A 168 -15.02 10.15 4.31
CA ALA A 168 -15.13 9.62 5.66
C ALA A 168 -14.52 8.22 5.88
N GLY A 169 -14.22 7.48 4.80
CA GLY A 169 -13.65 6.12 4.92
C GLY A 169 -14.70 5.01 4.82
N PRO A 170 -14.54 3.88 5.56
CA PRO A 170 -15.20 2.60 5.25
C PRO A 170 -16.71 2.75 5.07
N GLY A 171 -17.19 2.25 3.93
CA GLY A 171 -18.59 2.36 3.53
C GLY A 171 -19.46 1.28 4.16
N GLU A 172 -20.76 1.58 4.28
CA GLU A 172 -21.81 0.72 4.85
C GLU A 172 -21.81 -0.71 4.28
N TYR A 173 -21.60 -0.84 2.97
CA TYR A 173 -21.82 -2.08 2.24
C TYR A 173 -20.55 -2.92 2.01
N ASP A 174 -19.37 -2.36 2.30
CA ASP A 174 -18.13 -3.10 2.20
C ASP A 174 -16.97 -2.39 2.94
N GLY A 175 -16.64 -2.94 4.12
CA GLY A 175 -15.55 -2.43 4.94
C GLY A 175 -14.15 -2.69 4.37
N THR A 176 -13.98 -3.55 3.35
CA THR A 176 -12.67 -3.84 2.73
C THR A 176 -12.22 -2.77 1.75
N HIS A 177 -13.17 -1.99 1.21
CA HIS A 177 -12.86 -0.94 0.24
C HIS A 177 -12.00 0.19 0.83
N TRP A 178 -11.97 0.37 2.15
CA TRP A 178 -11.32 1.49 2.86
C TRP A 178 -10.01 2.01 2.25
N THR A 179 -9.15 1.11 1.76
CA THR A 179 -7.87 1.42 1.12
C THR A 179 -7.97 2.34 -0.11
N LEU A 180 -9.07 2.31 -0.86
CA LEU A 180 -9.22 3.06 -2.11
C LEU A 180 -9.23 4.57 -1.90
N VAL A 181 -9.84 5.04 -0.81
CA VAL A 181 -9.81 6.45 -0.44
C VAL A 181 -8.37 6.91 -0.24
N TYR A 182 -7.59 6.10 0.48
CA TYR A 182 -6.18 6.35 0.71
C TYR A 182 -5.35 6.29 -0.59
N PHE A 183 -5.67 5.39 -1.53
CA PHE A 183 -5.02 5.37 -2.85
C PHE A 183 -5.27 6.65 -3.65
N LEU A 184 -6.50 7.16 -3.62
CA LEU A 184 -6.83 8.40 -4.30
C LEU A 184 -6.13 9.60 -3.64
N GLN A 185 -6.25 9.73 -2.31
CA GLN A 185 -5.58 10.77 -1.53
C GLN A 185 -4.05 10.74 -1.74
N GLY A 186 -3.44 9.57 -1.68
CA GLY A 186 -2.00 9.40 -1.91
C GLY A 186 -1.57 9.81 -3.31
N SER A 187 -2.41 9.55 -4.32
CA SER A 187 -2.15 10.00 -5.70
C SER A 187 -2.15 11.51 -5.82
N PHE A 188 -3.15 12.18 -5.23
CA PHE A 188 -3.23 13.63 -5.24
C PHE A 188 -2.09 14.30 -4.47
N ARG A 189 -1.64 13.72 -3.36
CA ARG A 189 -0.45 14.20 -2.63
C ARG A 189 0.80 14.14 -3.50
N ILE A 190 1.00 13.05 -4.24
CA ILE A 190 2.12 12.94 -5.20
C ILE A 190 1.97 13.97 -6.32
N TYR A 191 0.77 14.12 -6.90
CA TYR A 191 0.59 15.09 -7.98
C TYR A 191 0.84 16.53 -7.53
N LEU A 192 0.39 16.88 -6.33
CA LEU A 192 0.65 18.20 -5.75
C LEU A 192 2.15 18.41 -5.48
N ALA A 193 2.83 17.40 -4.92
CA ALA A 193 4.27 17.46 -4.67
C ALA A 193 5.05 17.62 -5.99
N LEU A 194 4.72 16.84 -7.01
CA LEU A 194 5.34 16.91 -8.34
C LEU A 194 5.09 18.27 -9.01
N LEU A 195 3.87 18.81 -8.89
CA LEU A 195 3.53 20.13 -9.39
C LEU A 195 4.39 21.21 -8.72
N ALA A 196 4.46 21.21 -7.39
CA ALA A 196 5.24 22.18 -6.62
C ALA A 196 6.74 22.10 -6.91
N MET A 197 7.26 20.89 -7.12
CA MET A 197 8.69 20.69 -7.41
C MET A 197 9.05 20.92 -8.88
N MET A 198 8.08 21.00 -9.81
CA MET A 198 8.35 20.99 -11.26
C MET A 198 9.32 22.08 -11.72
N LEU A 199 9.29 23.24 -11.06
CA LEU A 199 10.13 24.41 -11.36
C LEU A 199 11.40 24.49 -10.50
N LEU A 200 11.59 23.56 -9.56
CA LEU A 200 12.78 23.51 -8.71
C LEU A 200 13.95 22.86 -9.43
N LYS A 201 15.17 23.31 -9.10
CA LYS A 201 16.40 22.64 -9.55
C LYS A 201 16.47 21.22 -8.98
N THR A 202 17.01 20.27 -9.75
CA THR A 202 17.16 18.85 -9.39
C THR A 202 17.67 18.60 -7.98
N ARG A 203 18.66 19.37 -7.50
CA ARG A 203 19.22 19.23 -6.15
C ARG A 203 18.18 19.39 -5.03
N TYR A 204 17.17 20.22 -5.23
CA TYR A 204 16.14 20.50 -4.23
C TYR A 204 15.04 19.46 -4.21
N TRP A 205 14.82 18.72 -5.30
CA TRP A 205 13.82 17.64 -5.33
C TRP A 205 14.08 16.60 -4.25
N ARG A 206 15.35 16.19 -4.07
CA ARG A 206 15.75 15.23 -3.04
C ARG A 206 15.50 15.76 -1.63
N LEU A 207 15.87 17.03 -1.39
CA LEU A 207 15.67 17.68 -0.09
C LEU A 207 14.17 17.81 0.24
N VAL A 208 13.35 18.23 -0.71
CA VAL A 208 11.90 18.34 -0.53
C VAL A 208 11.27 16.97 -0.31
N THR A 209 11.69 15.96 -1.09
CA THR A 209 11.17 14.59 -0.93
C THR A 209 11.54 14.00 0.43
N LEU A 210 12.79 14.18 0.87
CA LEU A 210 13.25 13.75 2.18
C LEU A 210 12.49 14.48 3.30
N PHE A 211 12.30 15.80 3.16
CA PHE A 211 11.50 16.58 4.09
C PHE A 211 10.06 16.06 4.18
N LEU A 212 9.39 15.81 3.05
CA LEU A 212 8.02 15.28 3.03
C LEU A 212 7.94 13.88 3.64
N TYR A 213 8.94 13.02 3.39
CA TYR A 213 9.02 11.70 4.01
C TYR A 213 9.15 11.79 5.54
N VAL A 214 10.11 12.59 6.03
CA VAL A 214 10.33 12.80 7.47
C VAL A 214 9.13 13.47 8.12
N TRP A 215 8.50 14.42 7.44
CA TRP A 215 7.28 15.05 7.92
C TRP A 215 6.16 14.00 8.07
N CYS A 216 5.88 13.20 7.04
CA CYS A 216 4.89 12.12 7.12
C CYS A 216 5.18 11.13 8.25
N TRP A 217 6.46 10.82 8.47
CA TRP A 217 6.88 10.01 9.62
C TRP A 217 6.48 10.67 10.94
N SER A 218 6.81 11.94 11.13
CA SER A 218 6.58 12.69 12.38
C SER A 218 5.11 12.92 12.71
N ILE A 219 4.23 13.02 11.70
CA ILE A 219 2.78 13.23 11.93
C ILE A 219 1.99 11.92 12.08
N GLY A 220 2.63 10.76 12.03
CA GLY A 220 1.88 9.50 12.14
C GLY A 220 1.28 8.99 10.82
N ASP A 221 1.69 9.51 9.66
CA ASP A 221 1.13 9.09 8.36
C ASP A 221 1.82 7.83 7.82
N TYR A 222 1.69 6.75 8.58
CA TYR A 222 2.32 5.47 8.33
C TYR A 222 1.64 4.64 7.22
N ILE A 223 0.39 4.96 6.86
CA ILE A 223 -0.35 4.22 5.82
C ILE A 223 0.03 4.73 4.43
N VAL A 224 -0.04 6.04 4.21
CA VAL A 224 0.05 6.62 2.87
C VAL A 224 1.37 7.36 2.70
N GLY A 225 1.59 8.40 3.51
CA GLY A 225 2.63 9.41 3.31
C GLY A 225 4.03 8.82 3.18
N ILE A 226 4.48 8.06 4.17
CA ILE A 226 5.82 7.47 4.15
C ILE A 226 6.04 6.55 2.95
N ASN A 227 5.01 5.80 2.53
CA ASN A 227 5.09 4.85 1.42
C ASN A 227 5.12 5.56 0.06
N ILE A 228 4.24 6.54 -0.17
CA ILE A 228 4.21 7.26 -1.45
C ILE A 228 5.49 8.08 -1.67
N PHE A 229 6.03 8.70 -0.62
CA PHE A 229 7.26 9.49 -0.74
C PHE A 229 8.51 8.61 -0.85
N ALA A 230 8.53 7.42 -0.24
CA ALA A 230 9.54 6.41 -0.54
C ALA A 230 9.50 6.00 -2.03
N GLY A 231 8.31 5.83 -2.61
CA GLY A 231 8.14 5.57 -4.05
C GLY A 231 8.64 6.69 -4.95
N LEU A 232 8.34 7.95 -4.59
CA LEU A 232 8.87 9.13 -5.30
C LEU A 232 10.40 9.22 -5.20
N MET A 233 10.98 8.88 -4.05
CA MET A 233 12.43 8.81 -3.86
C MET A 233 13.05 7.72 -4.75
N LEU A 234 12.43 6.53 -4.80
CA LEU A 234 12.83 5.44 -5.69
C LEU A 234 12.80 5.87 -7.17
N ALA A 235 11.75 6.59 -7.59
CA ALA A 235 11.65 7.10 -8.95
C ALA A 235 12.78 8.09 -9.28
N GLN A 236 13.13 8.99 -8.35
CA GLN A 236 14.26 9.89 -8.52
C GLN A 236 15.59 9.14 -8.63
N LEU A 237 15.82 8.16 -7.76
CA LEU A 237 17.02 7.34 -7.81
C LEU A 237 17.13 6.58 -9.13
N GLN A 238 16.03 5.99 -9.62
CA GLN A 238 16.04 5.29 -10.90
C GLN A 238 16.35 6.23 -12.07
N VAL A 239 15.80 7.43 -12.10
CA VAL A 239 16.07 8.39 -13.18
C VAL A 239 17.49 8.93 -13.12
N ASP A 240 17.98 9.23 -11.92
CA ASP A 240 19.29 9.88 -11.73
C ASP A 240 20.46 8.87 -11.82
N LEU A 241 20.28 7.64 -11.32
CA LEU A 241 21.33 6.61 -11.25
C LEU A 241 21.19 5.54 -12.33
N GLY A 242 19.96 5.24 -12.79
CA GLY A 242 19.70 4.18 -13.76
C GLY A 242 20.29 2.83 -13.35
N SER A 243 20.87 2.10 -14.31
CA SER A 243 21.52 0.81 -14.10
C SER A 243 22.81 0.87 -13.24
N ARG A 244 23.33 2.06 -12.92
CA ARG A 244 24.53 2.21 -12.09
C ARG A 244 24.25 1.97 -10.60
N ALA A 245 22.99 1.97 -10.16
CA ALA A 245 22.64 1.85 -8.74
C ALA A 245 23.19 0.57 -8.08
N THR A 246 23.14 -0.57 -8.78
CA THR A 246 23.66 -1.86 -8.28
C THR A 246 25.17 -1.99 -8.42
N SER A 247 25.81 -1.26 -9.32
CA SER A 247 27.27 -1.35 -9.51
C SER A 247 28.08 -0.60 -8.44
N PHE A 248 27.41 0.22 -7.60
CA PHE A 248 28.06 0.92 -6.48
C PHE A 248 28.22 0.07 -5.21
N LEU A 249 27.57 -1.10 -5.13
CA LEU A 249 27.56 -1.91 -3.92
C LEU A 249 28.30 -3.25 -4.13
N PRO A 250 29.15 -3.68 -3.17
CA PRO A 250 29.78 -4.99 -3.21
C PRO A 250 28.74 -6.13 -3.23
N ASN A 251 29.07 -7.24 -3.91
CA ASN A 251 28.14 -8.33 -4.22
C ASN A 251 27.33 -8.97 -3.06
N PRO A 252 27.75 -9.01 -1.77
CA PRO A 252 26.86 -9.52 -0.72
C PRO A 252 25.86 -8.47 -0.20
N VAL A 253 26.12 -7.17 -0.42
CA VAL A 253 25.38 -6.09 0.23
C VAL A 253 23.91 -6.02 -0.24
N PRO A 254 23.58 -6.08 -1.54
CA PRO A 254 22.19 -6.08 -1.98
C PRO A 254 21.38 -7.26 -1.45
N SER A 255 21.96 -8.47 -1.45
CA SER A 255 21.32 -9.68 -0.94
C SER A 255 21.05 -9.60 0.57
N LEU A 256 22.01 -9.10 1.36
CA LEU A 256 21.83 -8.89 2.79
C LEU A 256 20.73 -7.88 3.10
N ILE A 257 20.65 -6.80 2.31
CA ILE A 257 19.62 -5.78 2.52
C ILE A 257 18.24 -6.30 2.12
N ILE A 258 18.13 -7.13 1.07
CA ILE A 258 16.88 -7.84 0.73
C ILE A 258 16.44 -8.73 1.89
N ILE A 259 17.34 -9.55 2.43
CA ILE A 259 17.04 -10.43 3.57
C ILE A 259 16.61 -9.61 4.79
N MET A 260 17.31 -8.52 5.07
CA MET A 260 16.97 -7.60 6.16
C MET A 260 15.60 -6.95 5.94
N GLY A 261 15.29 -6.49 4.72
CA GLY A 261 13.99 -5.92 4.37
C GLY A 261 12.85 -6.92 4.53
N LEU A 262 13.04 -8.17 4.11
CA LEU A 262 12.07 -9.25 4.30
C LEU A 262 11.88 -9.61 5.79
N PHE A 263 12.96 -9.63 6.57
CA PHE A 263 12.89 -9.85 8.01
C PHE A 263 12.11 -8.72 8.70
N ILE A 264 12.43 -7.46 8.38
CA ILE A 264 11.74 -6.29 8.94
C ILE A 264 10.25 -6.28 8.58
N TRP A 265 9.92 -6.57 7.31
CA TRP A 265 8.54 -6.68 6.85
C TRP A 265 7.79 -7.83 7.58
N SER A 266 8.50 -8.84 8.08
CA SER A 266 7.88 -9.92 8.85
C SER A 266 7.35 -9.48 10.23
N PHE A 267 7.46 -8.23 10.65
CA PHE A 267 6.93 -7.79 11.95
C PHE A 267 5.42 -8.12 12.14
N PRO A 268 5.01 -8.65 13.32
CA PRO A 268 3.63 -9.05 13.55
C PRO A 268 2.65 -7.88 13.70
N GLN A 269 1.37 -8.13 13.38
CA GLN A 269 0.33 -7.09 13.51
C GLN A 269 -0.18 -6.96 14.95
N HIS A 270 -0.17 -8.08 15.68
CA HIS A 270 -0.69 -8.18 17.05
C HIS A 270 0.34 -8.84 17.95
N ASN A 271 0.27 -8.52 19.24
CA ASN A 271 1.00 -9.22 20.29
C ASN A 271 2.50 -9.41 20.00
N ALA A 272 3.15 -8.35 19.50
CA ALA A 272 4.58 -8.38 19.18
C ALA A 272 5.45 -8.76 20.39
N GLU A 273 4.91 -8.61 21.60
CA GLU A 273 5.52 -8.97 22.87
C GLU A 273 5.77 -10.48 23.02
N TRP A 274 4.96 -11.33 22.39
CA TRP A 274 4.94 -12.77 22.70
C TRP A 274 6.21 -13.51 22.26
N MET A 275 6.99 -12.95 21.33
CA MET A 275 8.26 -13.54 20.89
C MET A 275 9.42 -12.56 21.05
N TYR A 276 10.60 -13.07 21.39
CA TYR A 276 11.79 -12.26 21.68
C TYR A 276 12.19 -11.34 20.51
N TRP A 277 12.25 -11.87 19.28
CA TRP A 277 12.65 -11.12 18.10
C TRP A 277 11.71 -9.94 17.80
N SER A 278 10.40 -10.15 17.88
CA SER A 278 9.40 -9.12 17.62
C SER A 278 9.31 -8.12 18.78
N ARG A 279 9.58 -8.55 20.01
CA ARG A 279 9.65 -7.67 21.19
C ARG A 279 10.81 -6.69 21.09
N ILE A 280 12.00 -7.15 20.68
CA ILE A 280 13.15 -6.26 20.45
C ILE A 280 12.83 -5.23 19.38
N MET A 281 12.29 -5.68 18.25
CA MET A 281 11.89 -4.78 17.16
C MET A 281 10.86 -3.76 17.64
N LYS A 282 9.87 -4.18 18.43
CA LYS A 282 8.88 -3.26 19.01
C LYS A 282 9.57 -2.18 19.87
N HIS A 283 10.38 -2.61 20.85
CA HIS A 283 11.05 -1.69 21.76
C HIS A 283 11.97 -0.69 21.04
N PHE A 284 12.67 -1.13 19.99
CA PHE A 284 13.52 -0.26 19.19
C PHE A 284 12.72 0.84 18.48
N LEU A 285 11.63 0.47 17.80
CA LEU A 285 10.89 1.43 16.99
C LEU A 285 10.01 2.37 17.82
N GLU A 286 9.53 1.93 18.97
CA GLU A 286 8.78 2.77 19.92
C GLU A 286 9.56 4.02 20.36
N GLN A 287 10.89 4.00 20.31
CA GLN A 287 11.72 5.15 20.66
C GLN A 287 11.76 6.23 19.57
N ILE A 288 11.35 5.91 18.33
CA ILE A 288 11.60 6.73 17.13
C ILE A 288 10.29 7.16 16.45
N ILE A 289 9.17 6.52 16.77
CA ILE A 289 7.86 6.86 16.21
C ILE A 289 7.09 7.82 17.13
N PRO A 290 6.14 8.60 16.59
CA PRO A 290 5.23 9.38 17.40
C PRO A 290 4.35 8.49 18.31
N ASN A 291 4.01 9.02 19.49
CA ASN A 291 3.10 8.35 20.43
C ASN A 291 1.73 8.05 19.78
N ASN A 292 1.07 6.99 20.24
CA ASN A 292 -0.27 6.55 19.77
C ASN A 292 -0.36 6.21 18.28
N THR A 293 0.72 5.71 17.68
CA THR A 293 0.75 5.25 16.29
C THR A 293 0.86 3.72 16.17
N ASP A 294 0.53 3.18 14.99
CA ASP A 294 0.60 1.73 14.75
C ASP A 294 2.02 1.33 14.34
N ILE A 295 2.79 0.83 15.32
CA ILE A 295 4.18 0.35 15.17
C ILE A 295 4.32 -0.64 14.02
N SER A 296 3.34 -1.55 13.84
CA SER A 296 3.43 -2.59 12.82
C SER A 296 3.44 -2.01 11.41
N ARG A 297 2.72 -0.91 11.20
CA ARG A 297 2.65 -0.24 9.89
C ARG A 297 3.95 0.44 9.55
N TYR A 298 4.61 1.07 10.52
CA TYR A 298 5.95 1.62 10.32
C TYR A 298 6.97 0.54 9.98
N TRP A 299 7.02 -0.58 10.72
CA TRP A 299 7.95 -1.66 10.42
C TRP A 299 7.75 -2.22 9.02
N VAL A 300 6.50 -2.47 8.66
CA VAL A 300 6.12 -2.92 7.32
C VAL A 300 6.56 -1.91 6.24
N SER A 301 6.35 -0.62 6.45
CA SER A 301 6.77 0.43 5.52
C SER A 301 8.28 0.54 5.39
N ILE A 302 9.03 0.43 6.48
CA ILE A 302 10.49 0.39 6.47
C ILE A 302 10.97 -0.85 5.68
N GLY A 303 10.47 -2.03 6.03
CA GLY A 303 10.90 -3.28 5.39
C GLY A 303 10.62 -3.31 3.89
N THR A 304 9.42 -2.88 3.49
CA THR A 304 9.05 -2.79 2.06
C THR A 304 9.83 -1.71 1.32
N SER A 305 10.12 -0.56 1.95
CA SER A 305 10.97 0.48 1.36
C SER A 305 12.40 -0.03 1.16
N VAL A 306 12.99 -0.65 2.18
CA VAL A 306 14.34 -1.23 2.14
C VAL A 306 14.44 -2.29 1.04
N LEU A 307 13.43 -3.15 0.92
CA LEU A 307 13.36 -4.18 -0.13
C LEU A 307 13.37 -3.58 -1.54
N MET A 308 12.62 -2.50 -1.78
CA MET A 308 12.47 -1.92 -3.12
C MET A 308 13.66 -1.05 -3.57
N HIS A 309 14.43 -0.48 -2.64
CA HIS A 309 15.53 0.43 -2.99
C HIS A 309 16.74 -0.27 -3.64
N LEU A 310 16.77 -1.60 -3.67
CA LEU A 310 17.93 -2.37 -4.14
C LEU A 310 17.59 -3.48 -5.11
N GLN A 311 16.38 -3.50 -5.69
CA GLN A 311 16.09 -4.46 -6.74
C GLN A 311 17.06 -4.22 -7.91
N PRO A 312 17.88 -5.23 -8.26
CA PRO A 312 18.65 -5.19 -9.50
C PRO A 312 17.66 -5.09 -10.65
N GLN A 313 17.83 -4.06 -11.50
CA GLN A 313 17.15 -3.97 -12.78
C GLN A 313 17.99 -4.66 -13.85
#